data_AF-A0A821YR76-F1
#
_entry.id   AF-A0A821YR76-F1
#
_cell.length_a   1.000
_cell.length_b   1.000
_cell.length_c   1.000
_cell.angle_alpha   90.00
_cell.angle_beta   90.00
_cell.angle_gamma   90.00
#
_symmetry.space_group_name_H-M   'P 1'
#
loop_
_entity.id
_entity.type
_entity.pdbx_description
1 polymer ?
#
loop_
_entity_poly.entity_id
_entity_poly.type
_entity_poly.pdbx_seq_one_letter_code
_entity_poly.pdbx_strand_id
1 'polypeptide(L)'
;DRVWTISNDGKGLIKDEIILIPHAGPTIPTYFYTFTTIEGHTISLTDSHFIVTVVNGENKIKIIRASEVTLKHQLIMAGRTIGLEKIVYSIRIGFYSPITLSGYLTVNNISTSVYVD
;
A
#
# COMPACT_ATOMS: atom_id res chain seq x y z
N ASP A 1 -11.64 13.62 -7.31
CA ASP A 1 -10.91 12.82 -8.32
C ASP A 1 -11.26 11.35 -8.24
N ARG A 2 -11.13 10.63 -9.35
CA ARG A 2 -11.29 9.17 -9.39
C ARG A 2 -9.94 8.48 -9.56
N VAL A 3 -9.69 7.47 -8.75
CA VAL A 3 -8.45 6.70 -8.66
C VAL A 3 -8.71 5.22 -8.88
N TRP A 4 -7.66 4.46 -9.18
CA TRP A 4 -7.76 3.01 -9.23
C TRP A 4 -7.66 2.41 -7.84
N THR A 5 -8.50 1.42 -7.58
CA THR A 5 -8.52 0.63 -6.36
C THR A 5 -8.72 -0.84 -6.69
N ILE A 6 -8.40 -1.74 -5.77
CA ILE A 6 -8.64 -3.17 -5.96
C ILE A 6 -10.14 -3.48 -5.78
N SER A 7 -10.67 -4.38 -6.59
CA SER A 7 -12.03 -4.89 -6.42
C SER A 7 -12.17 -5.68 -5.12
N ASN A 8 -13.39 -5.75 -4.57
CA ASN A 8 -13.68 -6.48 -3.32
C ASN A 8 -13.32 -7.97 -3.39
N ASP A 9 -13.34 -8.56 -4.60
CA ASP A 9 -12.93 -9.96 -4.83
C ASP A 9 -11.41 -10.12 -5.00
N GLY A 10 -10.66 -9.01 -4.99
CA GLY A 10 -9.20 -8.99 -5.12
C GLY A 10 -8.69 -9.28 -6.52
N LYS A 11 -9.56 -9.41 -7.55
CA LYS A 11 -9.18 -9.93 -8.87
C LYS A 11 -8.93 -8.88 -9.94
N GLY A 12 -9.28 -7.62 -9.69
CA GLY A 12 -9.16 -6.57 -10.70
C GLY A 12 -9.05 -5.18 -10.10
N LEU A 13 -8.95 -4.19 -11.00
CA LEU A 13 -8.97 -2.79 -10.65
C LEU A 13 -10.32 -2.17 -11.00
N ILE A 14 -10.84 -1.35 -10.10
CA ILE A 14 -12.05 -0.54 -10.31
C ILE A 14 -11.73 0.93 -10.05
N LYS A 15 -12.52 1.82 -10.63
CA LYS A 15 -12.39 3.26 -10.37
C LYS A 15 -13.24 3.66 -9.20
N ASP A 16 -12.62 4.29 -8.21
CA ASP A 16 -13.27 4.78 -7.01
C ASP A 16 -12.99 6.27 -6.79
N GLU A 17 -13.82 6.92 -5.99
CA GLU A 17 -13.75 8.35 -5.70
C GLU A 17 -12.93 8.62 -4.44
N ILE A 18 -12.03 9.61 -4.51
CA ILE A 18 -11.42 10.18 -3.30
C ILE A 18 -12.46 11.08 -2.64
N ILE A 19 -12.83 10.75 -1.41
CA ILE A 19 -13.85 11.49 -0.65
C ILE A 19 -13.24 12.54 0.28
N LEU A 20 -12.03 12.30 0.78
CA LEU A 20 -11.35 13.17 1.75
C LEU A 20 -9.85 12.89 1.77
N ILE A 21 -9.05 13.87 2.16
CA ILE A 21 -7.64 13.70 2.54
C ILE A 21 -7.48 14.20 3.98
N PRO A 22 -7.72 13.36 5.00
CA PRO A 22 -7.71 13.81 6.39
C PRO A 22 -6.31 14.08 6.94
N HIS A 23 -5.30 13.41 6.39
CA HIS A 23 -3.93 13.49 6.89
C HIS A 23 -2.98 13.83 5.73
N ALA A 24 -2.45 15.05 5.77
CA ALA A 24 -1.47 15.54 4.81
C ALA A 24 -0.49 16.48 5.52
N GLY A 25 0.79 16.27 5.26
CA GLY A 25 1.88 17.05 5.83
C GLY A 25 2.94 17.27 4.78
N PRO A 26 2.72 18.14 3.77
CA PRO A 26 3.53 18.22 2.55
C PRO A 26 5.00 18.57 2.80
N THR A 27 5.30 19.18 3.96
CA THR A 27 6.64 19.63 4.35
C THR A 27 7.16 18.93 5.61
N ILE A 28 6.38 18.01 6.19
CA ILE A 28 6.73 17.35 7.44
C ILE A 28 7.71 16.21 7.13
N PRO A 29 8.89 16.15 7.77
CA PRO A 29 9.76 14.99 7.72
C PRO A 29 9.10 13.82 8.44
N THR A 30 9.00 12.67 7.78
CA THR A 30 8.34 11.47 8.32
C THR A 30 9.12 10.23 7.94
N TYR A 31 9.07 9.22 8.79
CA TYR A 31 9.70 7.92 8.53
C TYR A 31 8.83 7.07 7.61
N PHE A 32 9.47 6.45 6.63
CA PHE A 32 8.82 5.59 5.66
C PHE A 32 9.55 4.25 5.51
N TYR A 33 8.75 3.19 5.39
CA TYR A 33 9.17 1.93 4.80
C TYR A 33 8.93 2.00 3.29
N THR A 34 9.99 1.87 2.50
CA THR A 34 9.94 1.73 1.04
C THR A 34 10.11 0.27 0.67
N PHE A 35 9.07 -0.31 0.08
CA PHE A 35 9.06 -1.68 -0.41
C PHE A 35 9.34 -1.68 -1.90
N THR A 36 10.34 -2.44 -2.33
CA THR A 36 10.66 -2.69 -3.74
C THR A 36 10.29 -4.11 -4.09
N THR A 37 9.44 -4.28 -5.09
CA THR A 37 9.04 -5.58 -5.63
C THR A 37 10.12 -6.14 -6.56
N ILE A 38 10.07 -7.45 -6.82
CA ILE A 38 10.98 -8.11 -7.78
C ILE A 38 10.87 -7.60 -9.23
N GLU A 39 9.81 -6.87 -9.57
CA GLU A 39 9.63 -6.21 -10.87
C GLU A 39 10.03 -4.72 -10.83
N GLY A 40 10.62 -4.24 -9.74
CA GLY A 40 11.10 -2.87 -9.61
C GLY A 40 10.03 -1.83 -9.23
N HIS A 41 8.77 -2.23 -9.03
CA HIS A 41 7.76 -1.33 -8.48
C HIS A 41 8.04 -1.01 -7.02
N THR A 42 7.80 0.25 -6.64
CA THR A 42 8.07 0.72 -5.27
C THR A 42 6.86 1.40 -4.67
N ILE A 43 6.66 1.21 -3.37
CA ILE A 43 5.72 1.99 -2.57
C ILE A 43 6.35 2.37 -1.24
N SER A 44 6.09 3.59 -0.78
CA SER A 44 6.57 4.11 0.49
C SER A 44 5.38 4.38 1.41
N LEU A 45 5.36 3.75 2.57
CA LEU A 45 4.30 3.88 3.57
C LEU A 45 4.88 4.24 4.94
N THR A 46 4.12 4.98 5.75
CA THR A 46 4.47 5.20 7.16
C THR A 46 4.36 3.89 7.94
N ASP A 47 5.03 3.81 9.09
CA ASP A 47 5.13 2.63 9.94
C ASP A 47 3.78 2.01 10.35
N SER A 48 2.79 2.85 10.65
CA SER A 48 1.44 2.44 11.06
C SER A 48 0.45 2.25 9.91
N HIS A 49 0.88 2.49 8.66
CA HIS A 49 0.00 2.35 7.50
C HIS A 49 -0.32 0.88 7.24
N PHE A 50 -1.59 0.58 6.99
CA PHE A 50 -2.01 -0.78 6.67
C PHE A 50 -1.78 -1.11 5.20
N ILE A 51 -1.16 -2.27 4.93
CA ILE A 51 -0.91 -2.78 3.58
C ILE A 51 -1.48 -4.18 3.43
N VAL A 52 -2.00 -4.45 2.23
CA VAL A 52 -2.58 -5.74 1.86
C VAL A 52 -1.46 -6.65 1.38
N THR A 53 -1.30 -7.79 2.05
CA THR A 53 -0.22 -8.75 1.79
C THR A 53 -0.72 -10.18 1.74
N VAL A 54 0.10 -11.06 1.17
CA VAL A 54 -0.07 -12.52 1.21
C VAL A 54 1.26 -13.11 1.66
N VAL A 55 1.28 -14.11 2.53
CA VAL A 55 2.53 -14.81 2.88
C VAL A 55 2.82 -15.84 1.79
N ASN A 56 4.07 -15.93 1.33
CA ASN A 56 4.45 -16.89 0.29
C ASN A 56 4.06 -18.33 0.69
N GLY A 57 3.28 -19.00 -0.17
CA GLY A 57 2.75 -20.34 0.08
C GLY A 57 1.41 -20.36 0.84
N GLU A 58 0.91 -19.23 1.32
CA GLU A 58 -0.44 -19.10 1.88
C GLU A 58 -1.40 -18.52 0.83
N ASN A 59 -2.64 -19.02 0.75
CA ASN A 59 -3.68 -18.44 -0.12
C ASN A 59 -4.61 -17.47 0.64
N LYS A 60 -4.08 -16.80 1.68
CA LYS A 60 -4.85 -15.93 2.57
C LYS A 60 -4.29 -14.51 2.53
N ILE A 61 -5.16 -13.57 2.19
CA ILE A 61 -4.89 -12.13 2.28
C ILE A 61 -4.85 -11.72 3.75
N LYS A 62 -3.83 -10.92 4.12
CA LYS A 62 -3.67 -10.29 5.42
C LYS A 62 -3.54 -8.79 5.23
N ILE A 63 -4.13 -8.04 6.17
CA ILE A 63 -3.94 -6.59 6.27
C ILE A 63 -3.08 -6.40 7.52
N ILE A 64 -1.85 -5.92 7.33
CA ILE A 64 -0.85 -5.76 8.39
C ILE A 64 -0.24 -4.37 8.32
N ARG A 65 0.43 -3.95 9.40
CA ARG A 65 1.15 -2.67 9.40
C ARG A 65 2.37 -2.74 8.49
N ALA A 66 2.74 -1.63 7.88
CA ALA A 66 3.93 -1.54 7.02
C ALA A 66 5.21 -1.97 7.77
N SER A 67 5.31 -1.63 9.05
CA SER A 67 6.42 -2.02 9.93
C SER A 67 6.53 -3.54 10.17
N GLU A 68 5.47 -4.31 9.93
CA GLU A 68 5.44 -5.77 10.11
C GLU A 68 5.76 -6.55 8.82
N VAL A 69 5.85 -5.85 7.68
CA VAL A 69 6.14 -6.46 6.39
C VAL A 69 7.59 -6.95 6.36
N THR A 70 7.76 -8.19 5.90
CA THR A 70 9.06 -8.84 5.69
C THR A 70 9.17 -9.39 4.28
N LEU A 71 10.38 -9.77 3.84
CA LEU A 71 10.60 -10.40 2.52
C LEU A 71 9.88 -11.73 2.30
N LYS A 72 9.27 -12.32 3.34
CA LYS A 72 8.40 -13.50 3.21
C LYS A 72 7.00 -13.16 2.67
N HIS A 73 6.64 -11.88 2.71
CA HIS A 73 5.37 -11.39 2.23
C HIS A 73 5.44 -11.05 0.74
N GLN A 74 4.27 -11.11 0.12
CA GLN A 74 4.00 -10.67 -1.24
C GLN A 74 2.99 -9.51 -1.19
N LEU A 75 3.16 -8.55 -2.08
CA LEU A 75 2.23 -7.43 -2.25
C LEU A 75 1.19 -7.77 -3.31
N ILE A 76 0.03 -7.12 -3.27
CA ILE A 76 -1.01 -7.30 -4.29
C ILE A 76 -0.90 -6.20 -5.34
N MET A 77 -0.67 -6.62 -6.59
CA MET A 77 -0.61 -5.77 -7.77
C MET A 77 -1.66 -6.21 -8.79
N ALA A 78 -2.69 -5.39 -9.02
CA ALA A 78 -3.71 -5.61 -10.06
C ALA A 78 -4.23 -7.07 -10.17
N GLY A 79 -4.61 -7.68 -9.04
CA GLY A 79 -5.19 -9.02 -9.01
C GLY A 79 -4.22 -10.19 -8.94
N ARG A 80 -2.90 -9.92 -8.85
CA ARG A 80 -1.87 -10.93 -8.60
C ARG A 80 -0.99 -10.57 -7.42
N THR A 81 -0.30 -11.56 -6.86
CA THR A 81 0.71 -11.34 -5.83
C THR A 81 2.09 -11.19 -6.45
N ILE A 82 2.95 -10.39 -5.81
CA ILE A 82 4.32 -10.18 -6.23
C ILE A 82 5.28 -10.23 -5.03
N GLY A 83 6.42 -10.87 -5.21
CA GLY A 83 7.47 -10.91 -4.19
C GLY A 83 8.14 -9.55 -3.95
N LEU A 84 8.73 -9.41 -2.76
CA LEU A 84 9.58 -8.28 -2.41
C LEU A 84 11.05 -8.60 -2.66
N GLU A 85 11.75 -7.66 -3.26
CA GLU A 85 13.21 -7.68 -3.42
C GLU A 85 13.89 -6.99 -2.24
N LYS A 86 13.39 -5.82 -1.84
CA LYS A 86 14.05 -4.95 -0.86
C LYS A 86 13.06 -4.19 0.00
N ILE A 87 13.42 -3.95 1.26
CA ILE A 87 12.72 -3.04 2.16
C ILE A 87 13.73 -2.04 2.70
N VAL A 88 13.45 -0.75 2.57
CA VAL A 88 14.32 0.34 3.04
C VAL A 88 13.57 1.23 4.00
N TYR A 89 14.17 1.53 5.14
CA TYR A 89 13.66 2.51 6.09
C TYR A 89 14.39 3.84 5.89
N SER A 90 13.66 4.92 5.60
CA SER A 90 14.26 6.25 5.43
C SER A 90 13.29 7.37 5.79
N ILE A 91 13.85 8.55 6.08
CA ILE A 91 13.07 9.78 6.27
C ILE A 91 12.79 10.37 4.89
N ARG A 92 11.54 10.77 4.65
CA ARG A 92 11.12 11.56 3.48
C ARG A 92 10.36 12.79 3.92
N ILE A 93 10.34 13.81 3.08
CA ILE A 93 9.55 15.02 3.29
C ILE A 93 8.21 14.84 2.59
N GLY A 94 7.11 15.06 3.31
CA GLY A 94 5.79 15.01 2.72
C GLY A 94 5.10 13.67 2.90
N PHE A 95 3.84 13.71 3.30
CA PHE A 95 2.94 12.56 3.28
C PHE A 95 1.51 12.99 2.93
N TYR A 96 0.76 12.05 2.37
CA TYR A 96 -0.66 12.20 2.04
C TYR A 96 -1.36 10.86 2.27
N SER A 97 -2.52 10.88 2.89
CA SER A 97 -3.36 9.69 3.10
C SER A 97 -4.79 9.96 2.63
N PRO A 98 -5.06 9.88 1.31
CA PRO A 98 -6.41 10.06 0.78
C PRO A 98 -7.29 8.85 1.13
N ILE A 99 -8.57 9.12 1.42
CA ILE A 99 -9.60 8.10 1.67
C ILE A 99 -10.48 7.96 0.43
N THR A 100 -10.75 6.71 0.07
CA THR A 100 -11.69 6.28 -0.97
C THR A 100 -12.90 5.58 -0.36
N LEU A 101 -14.01 5.44 -1.10
CA LEU A 101 -15.22 4.77 -0.61
C LEU A 101 -15.00 3.26 -0.34
N SER A 102 -14.14 2.61 -1.12
CA SER A 102 -13.82 1.20 -0.97
C SER A 102 -12.90 0.90 0.20
N GLY A 103 -12.22 1.91 0.74
CA GLY A 103 -11.20 1.74 1.77
C GLY A 103 -9.84 1.28 1.22
N TYR A 104 -9.67 1.22 -0.10
CA TYR A 104 -8.43 0.81 -0.75
C TYR A 104 -7.97 1.81 -1.81
N LEU A 105 -6.67 1.82 -2.06
CA LEU A 105 -6.05 2.64 -3.10
C LEU A 105 -4.95 1.86 -3.81
N THR A 106 -4.80 2.05 -5.12
CA THR A 106 -3.65 1.55 -5.87
C THR A 106 -2.65 2.67 -6.11
N VAL A 107 -1.46 2.54 -5.53
CA VAL A 107 -0.34 3.48 -5.66
C VAL A 107 0.84 2.75 -6.28
N ASN A 108 1.39 3.29 -7.37
CA ASN A 108 2.49 2.66 -8.11
C ASN A 108 2.22 1.19 -8.47
N ASN A 109 0.98 0.89 -8.89
CA ASN A 109 0.44 -0.44 -9.18
C ASN A 109 0.34 -1.41 -7.98
N ILE A 110 0.57 -0.95 -6.76
CA ILE A 110 0.49 -1.73 -5.53
C ILE A 110 -0.76 -1.33 -4.75
N SER A 111 -1.51 -2.32 -4.26
CA SER A 111 -2.76 -2.10 -3.52
C SER A 111 -2.48 -1.88 -2.03
N THR A 112 -3.05 -0.83 -1.46
CA THR A 112 -2.94 -0.48 -0.03
C THR A 112 -4.31 -0.22 0.59
N SER A 113 -4.35 -0.30 1.92
CA SER A 113 -5.43 0.30 2.68
C SER A 113 -5.35 1.83 2.57
N VAL A 114 -6.46 2.53 2.82
CA VAL A 114 -6.45 3.99 3.06
C VAL A 114 -6.29 4.35 4.54
N TYR A 115 -6.28 3.34 5.42
CA TYR A 115 -6.24 3.51 6.86
C TYR A 115 -4.81 3.42 7.41
N VAL A 116 -4.58 4.25 8.42
CA VAL A 116 -3.41 4.30 9.29
C VAL A 116 -3.90 4.15 10.73
N ASP A 117 -3.16 3.45 11.58
CA ASP A 117 -3.35 3.48 13.04
C ASP A 117 -2.70 4.72 13.67
#